data_AF-A0A7W0J6G7-F1
#
_entry.id   AF-A0A7W0J6G7-F1
#
_cell.length_a   1.000
_cell.length_b   1.000
_cell.length_c   1.000
_cell.angle_alpha   90.00
_cell.angle_beta   90.00
_cell.angle_gamma   90.00
#
_symmetry.space_group_name_H-M   'P 1'
#
loop_
_entity.id
_entity.type
_entity.pdbx_description
1 polymer ?
#
loop_
_entity_poly.entity_id
_entity_poly.type
_entity_poly.pdbx_seq_one_letter_code
_entity_poly.pdbx_strand_id
1 'polypeptide(L)'
;NDPHLYILYARDLGDSLAGYALSTDYVLPEVYEYSNVHEMFTINADGQSITDPYTLSTMAHEHQHVIQGYRDPDEELWLNEGFSELATLVNGFEAGGFDYYFTLDPDLQLNNWSSDADINDLNYGASYMFTTYFYGRFGENMTREWASNPFNGFDSLDNVFQTAQVMDPITESLLTADGFFQDWTITNYLNDRSIEGGRYFYSQYLDVPLVNQTEWLNECDGTSVVGSVHQFGTDYFQIACNNPVNLHFVGNSTINILPDNGENQGAFMWSNRGDSVNTMVTRLFDFTGHAGELNLSFDAWYDLEEDYDYAYLMASLDGETWSVLTTDACTTQDSFGSSLGCAFSGWTDGWENHHASLSQFAGSMVWLRFEMISDGALSNEGFAVDNIRIAEVGYEETFENGDGGWSTDGFSRLQNSITQPFLVSIITTYGEKVVNKYTVSAGEELNLILDPNCFGEDPILVVSGASKYTRQKAQYSITLTE
;
A
#
# COMPACT_ATOMS: atom_id res chain seq x y z
N ASN A 1 15.04 12.96 26.98
CA ASN A 1 16.29 13.66 26.64
C ASN A 1 17.27 12.64 26.11
N ASP A 2 17.17 12.34 24.81
CA ASP A 2 18.27 11.74 24.09
C ASP A 2 19.28 12.85 23.78
N PRO A 3 20.55 12.74 24.21
CA PRO A 3 21.56 13.73 23.84
C PRO A 3 21.96 13.70 22.36
N HIS A 4 21.41 12.79 21.54
CA HIS A 4 21.77 12.59 20.14
C HIS A 4 20.69 13.01 19.12
N LEU A 5 19.52 13.49 19.56
CA LEU A 5 18.50 14.03 18.65
C LEU A 5 18.85 15.47 18.23
N TYR A 6 18.97 15.72 16.93
CA TYR A 6 19.19 17.04 16.36
C TYR A 6 17.91 17.55 15.70
N ILE A 7 17.57 18.82 15.94
CA ILE A 7 16.41 19.46 15.32
C ILE A 7 16.92 20.65 14.52
N LEU A 8 16.82 20.59 13.20
CA LEU A 8 17.21 21.68 12.32
C LEU A 8 16.01 22.61 12.08
N TYR A 9 16.04 23.80 12.67
CA TYR A 9 15.04 24.85 12.41
C TYR A 9 15.62 25.86 11.42
N ALA A 10 15.19 25.80 10.16
CA ALA A 10 15.84 26.52 9.05
C ALA A 10 14.85 27.22 8.12
N ARG A 11 15.35 28.22 7.39
CA ARG A 11 14.64 28.99 6.36
C ARG A 11 15.09 28.54 4.97
N ASP A 12 14.36 29.00 3.97
CA ASP A 12 14.51 28.68 2.56
C ASP A 12 14.21 27.19 2.27
N LEU A 13 13.21 26.62 2.98
CA LEU A 13 12.77 25.22 2.82
C LEU A 13 11.50 25.07 1.96
N GLY A 14 10.97 26.19 1.45
CA GLY A 14 9.76 26.23 0.61
C GLY A 14 8.51 26.60 1.40
N ASP A 15 7.40 26.81 0.69
CA ASP A 15 6.15 27.31 1.29
C ASP A 15 5.14 26.20 1.64
N SER A 16 5.35 24.97 1.15
CA SER A 16 4.43 23.83 1.26
C SER A 16 4.89 22.72 2.20
N LEU A 17 6.00 22.93 2.92
CA LEU A 17 6.62 21.93 3.79
C LEU A 17 6.58 22.39 5.24
N ALA A 18 6.06 21.56 6.15
CA ALA A 18 6.00 21.85 7.58
C ALA A 18 7.30 21.43 8.29
N GLY A 19 7.71 20.19 8.03
CA GLY A 19 8.91 19.53 8.52
C GLY A 19 9.15 18.28 7.69
N TYR A 20 10.26 17.60 7.95
CA TYR A 20 10.55 16.28 7.40
C TYR A 20 11.67 15.59 8.20
N ALA A 21 11.68 14.27 8.19
CA ALA A 21 12.79 13.41 8.60
C ALA A 21 13.23 12.54 7.42
N LEU A 22 14.54 12.42 7.18
CA LEU A 22 15.07 11.56 6.12
C LEU A 22 15.82 10.38 6.70
N SER A 23 15.51 9.18 6.22
CA SER A 23 16.27 7.96 6.57
C SER A 23 17.74 8.05 6.15
N THR A 24 18.03 8.82 5.09
CA THR A 24 19.37 9.06 4.57
C THR A 24 20.23 9.97 5.46
N ASP A 25 19.65 10.69 6.42
CA ASP A 25 20.43 11.51 7.36
C ASP A 25 21.18 10.67 8.40
N TYR A 26 20.87 9.38 8.53
CA TYR A 26 21.49 8.49 9.52
C TYR A 26 22.73 7.76 9.01
N VAL A 27 22.93 7.69 7.70
CA VAL A 27 23.99 6.88 7.08
C VAL A 27 25.32 7.63 7.00
N LEU A 28 26.37 6.93 6.58
CA LEU A 28 27.66 7.56 6.35
C LEU A 28 27.68 8.28 4.99
N PRO A 29 28.47 9.35 4.80
CA PRO A 29 28.57 10.04 3.51
C PRO A 29 29.10 9.17 2.37
N GLU A 30 29.78 8.06 2.69
CA GLU A 30 30.18 7.04 1.72
C GLU A 30 29.00 6.21 1.18
N VAL A 31 27.88 6.17 1.91
CA VAL A 31 26.62 5.54 1.49
C VAL A 31 25.74 6.55 0.77
N TYR A 32 25.59 7.76 1.31
CA TYR A 32 24.79 8.83 0.71
C TYR A 32 25.49 10.18 0.88
N GLU A 33 25.87 10.81 -0.24
CA GLU A 33 26.79 11.96 -0.22
C GLU A 33 26.23 13.20 0.51
N TYR A 34 24.90 13.32 0.60
CA TYR A 34 24.22 14.44 1.26
C TYR A 34 23.85 14.16 2.72
N SER A 35 24.26 13.01 3.27
CA SER A 35 23.89 12.61 4.64
C SER A 35 24.43 13.56 5.71
N ASN A 36 23.59 13.89 6.70
CA ASN A 36 23.98 14.65 7.88
C ASN A 36 24.64 13.81 8.99
N VAL A 37 24.61 12.48 8.90
CA VAL A 37 25.19 11.54 9.89
C VAL A 37 24.64 11.73 11.31
N HIS A 38 23.37 12.12 11.41
CA HIS A 38 22.71 12.48 12.66
C HIS A 38 21.27 11.97 12.69
N GLU A 39 20.85 11.44 13.84
CA GLU A 39 19.43 11.24 14.14
C GLU A 39 18.77 12.62 14.24
N MET A 40 18.04 13.02 13.20
CA MET A 40 17.54 14.37 13.08
C MET A 40 16.24 14.49 12.30
N PHE A 41 15.57 15.62 12.50
CA PHE A 41 14.52 16.08 11.63
C PHE A 41 14.60 17.61 11.45
N THR A 42 13.98 18.08 10.38
CA THR A 42 13.98 19.48 9.98
C THR A 42 12.61 20.09 10.16
N ILE A 43 12.56 21.36 10.58
CA ILE A 43 11.34 22.15 10.76
C ILE A 43 11.47 23.45 9.96
N ASN A 44 10.42 23.77 9.22
CA ASN A 44 10.37 24.95 8.36
C ASN A 44 10.10 26.25 9.15
N ALA A 45 11.10 27.13 9.19
CA ALA A 45 11.04 28.43 9.84
C ALA A 45 10.42 29.54 8.98
N ASP A 46 10.06 29.27 7.72
CA ASP A 46 9.39 30.22 6.83
C ASP A 46 7.87 30.24 7.08
N GLY A 47 7.29 29.06 7.32
CA GLY A 47 5.86 28.90 7.57
C GLY A 47 5.47 28.91 9.05
N GLN A 48 6.41 28.66 9.97
CA GLN A 48 6.06 28.38 11.36
C GLN A 48 7.00 29.00 12.40
N SER A 49 6.51 29.18 13.64
CA SER A 49 7.29 29.68 14.78
C SER A 49 7.51 28.58 15.81
N ILE A 50 8.72 28.49 16.39
CA ILE A 50 9.08 27.43 17.36
C ILE A 50 8.18 27.34 18.60
N THR A 51 7.41 28.38 18.92
CA THR A 51 6.46 28.38 20.06
C THR A 51 5.02 28.08 19.64
N ASP A 52 4.75 27.88 18.36
CA ASP A 52 3.44 27.57 17.82
C ASP A 52 3.06 26.11 18.18
N PRO A 53 1.86 25.85 18.74
CA PRO A 53 1.36 24.50 18.91
C PRO A 53 1.41 23.66 17.63
N TYR A 54 1.21 24.26 16.46
CA TYR A 54 1.33 23.56 15.18
C TYR A 54 2.76 23.05 14.95
N THR A 55 3.78 23.88 15.23
CA THR A 55 5.18 23.43 15.14
C THR A 55 5.48 22.31 16.11
N LEU A 56 4.96 22.36 17.34
CA LEU A 56 5.14 21.25 18.29
C LEU A 56 4.42 19.97 17.84
N SER A 57 3.28 20.10 17.16
CA SER A 57 2.59 18.98 16.50
C SER A 57 3.47 18.36 15.40
N THR A 58 3.99 19.19 14.48
CA THR A 58 4.94 18.74 13.44
C THR A 58 6.17 18.09 14.07
N MET A 59 6.75 18.66 15.13
CA MET A 59 7.88 18.03 15.82
C MET A 59 7.53 16.65 16.42
N ALA A 60 6.29 16.45 16.89
CA ALA A 60 5.85 15.14 17.39
C ALA A 60 5.72 14.11 16.26
N HIS A 61 5.18 14.55 15.12
CA HIS A 61 5.10 13.79 13.86
C HIS A 61 6.52 13.40 13.40
N GLU A 62 7.40 14.37 13.13
CA GLU A 62 8.75 14.08 12.61
C GLU A 62 9.63 13.27 13.58
N HIS A 63 9.44 13.44 14.90
CA HIS A 63 10.16 12.63 15.86
C HIS A 63 9.69 11.18 15.87
N GLN A 64 8.43 10.91 15.50
CA GLN A 64 7.95 9.54 15.30
C GLN A 64 8.70 8.89 14.13
N HIS A 65 8.87 9.58 13.00
CA HIS A 65 9.66 9.09 11.86
C HIS A 65 11.08 8.70 12.27
N VAL A 66 11.76 9.51 13.10
CA VAL A 66 13.09 9.17 13.62
C VAL A 66 13.07 7.89 14.47
N ILE A 67 12.05 7.71 15.32
CA ILE A 67 11.91 6.50 16.14
C ILE A 67 11.62 5.28 15.26
N GLN A 68 10.73 5.42 14.27
CA GLN A 68 10.34 4.36 13.36
C GLN A 68 11.51 3.93 12.48
N GLY A 69 12.27 4.85 11.91
CA GLY A 69 13.47 4.54 11.13
C GLY A 69 14.53 3.70 11.87
N TYR A 70 14.55 3.72 13.21
CA TYR A 70 15.39 2.83 14.01
C TYR A 70 14.73 1.47 14.32
N ARG A 71 13.40 1.42 14.43
CA ARG A 71 12.64 0.25 14.88
C ARG A 71 12.21 -0.65 13.73
N ASP A 72 11.76 -0.04 12.66
CA ASP A 72 11.09 -0.65 11.53
C ASP A 72 11.24 0.28 10.31
N PRO A 73 12.42 0.26 9.67
CA PRO A 73 12.77 1.21 8.61
C PRO A 73 12.05 0.99 7.28
N ASP A 74 11.41 -0.17 7.07
CA ASP A 74 10.75 -0.58 5.83
C ASP A 74 9.22 -0.67 5.92
N GLU A 75 8.61 -0.07 6.95
CA GLU A 75 7.15 0.00 7.07
C GLU A 75 6.51 0.71 5.87
N GLU A 76 5.33 0.22 5.45
CA GLU A 76 4.55 0.84 4.37
C GLU A 76 4.18 2.29 4.73
N LEU A 77 4.33 3.21 3.77
CA LEU A 77 4.18 4.65 4.00
C LEU A 77 2.86 5.03 4.68
N TRP A 78 1.73 4.42 4.30
CA TRP A 78 0.43 4.72 4.92
C TRP A 78 0.41 4.44 6.43
N LEU A 79 1.08 3.37 6.87
CA LEU A 79 1.09 2.99 8.27
C LEU A 79 2.12 3.81 9.05
N ASN A 80 3.27 4.09 8.43
CA ASN A 80 4.27 5.01 8.97
C ASN A 80 3.66 6.40 9.22
N GLU A 81 3.05 7.02 8.21
CA GLU A 81 2.36 8.31 8.35
C GLU A 81 1.19 8.22 9.33
N GLY A 82 0.45 7.10 9.34
CA GLY A 82 -0.60 6.85 10.32
C GLY A 82 -0.10 6.86 11.78
N PHE A 83 1.09 6.32 12.05
CA PHE A 83 1.70 6.38 13.38
C PHE A 83 2.27 7.77 13.70
N SER A 84 2.82 8.46 12.71
CA SER A 84 3.25 9.85 12.83
C SER A 84 2.10 10.79 13.18
N GLU A 85 0.95 10.65 12.53
CA GLU A 85 -0.26 11.39 12.88
C GLU A 85 -0.81 11.00 14.25
N LEU A 86 -0.80 9.71 14.61
CA LEU A 86 -1.15 9.27 15.96
C LEU A 86 -0.22 9.88 17.03
N ALA A 87 1.06 10.08 16.71
CA ALA A 87 2.03 10.71 17.61
C ALA A 87 1.61 12.14 17.98
N THR A 88 0.99 12.88 17.06
CA THR A 88 0.44 14.21 17.33
C THR A 88 -0.67 14.14 18.40
N LEU A 89 -1.63 13.22 18.22
CA LEU A 89 -2.77 13.03 19.12
C LEU A 89 -2.33 12.60 20.52
N VAL A 90 -1.42 11.62 20.65
CA VAL A 90 -0.96 11.14 21.97
C VAL A 90 -0.14 12.18 22.73
N ASN A 91 0.42 13.18 22.03
CA ASN A 91 1.06 14.35 22.63
C ASN A 91 0.08 15.51 22.91
N GLY A 92 -1.20 15.36 22.56
CA GLY A 92 -2.26 16.33 22.84
C GLY A 92 -2.35 17.47 21.82
N PHE A 93 -1.84 17.26 20.61
CA PHE A 93 -1.98 18.18 19.48
C PHE A 93 -3.12 17.76 18.54
N GLU A 94 -3.54 18.67 17.67
CA GLU A 94 -4.55 18.41 16.63
C GLU A 94 -3.87 18.00 15.32
N ALA A 95 -4.49 17.07 14.59
CA ALA A 95 -3.99 16.48 13.33
C ALA A 95 -4.30 17.32 12.07
N GLY A 96 -4.53 18.63 12.20
CA GLY A 96 -4.60 19.55 11.05
C GLY A 96 -5.87 19.51 10.16
N GLY A 97 -6.78 18.53 10.33
CA GLY A 97 -8.09 18.47 9.66
C GLY A 97 -8.22 17.48 8.50
N PHE A 98 -7.19 16.65 8.26
CA PHE A 98 -7.14 15.62 7.21
C PHE A 98 -8.26 14.58 7.32
N ASP A 99 -8.60 14.22 8.55
CA ASP A 99 -9.73 13.35 8.92
C ASP A 99 -11.05 13.81 8.29
N TYR A 100 -11.33 15.11 8.28
CA TYR A 100 -12.54 15.64 7.67
C TYR A 100 -12.57 15.37 6.16
N TYR A 101 -11.46 15.62 5.46
CA TYR A 101 -11.38 15.40 4.02
C TYR A 101 -11.57 13.93 3.65
N PHE A 102 -10.95 13.01 4.39
CA PHE A 102 -11.18 11.58 4.22
C PHE A 102 -12.66 11.20 4.38
N THR A 103 -13.37 11.74 5.38
CA THR A 103 -14.80 11.39 5.58
C THR A 103 -15.73 11.83 4.45
N LEU A 104 -15.27 12.76 3.59
CA LEU A 104 -16.00 13.18 2.39
C LEU A 104 -15.79 12.23 1.20
N ASP A 105 -14.70 11.47 1.18
CA ASP A 105 -14.36 10.50 0.14
C ASP A 105 -13.75 9.23 0.75
N PRO A 106 -14.58 8.37 1.37
CA PRO A 106 -14.12 7.18 2.08
C PRO A 106 -13.78 6.00 1.15
N ASP A 107 -14.02 6.12 -0.17
CA ASP A 107 -13.51 5.18 -1.18
C ASP A 107 -12.06 5.52 -1.55
N LEU A 108 -11.20 5.66 -0.54
CA LEU A 108 -9.75 5.74 -0.68
C LEU A 108 -9.14 4.42 -0.21
N GLN A 109 -8.19 3.87 -0.97
CA GLN A 109 -7.45 2.68 -0.55
C GLN A 109 -6.55 2.97 0.65
N LEU A 110 -6.92 2.47 1.83
CA LEU A 110 -6.16 2.70 3.08
C LEU A 110 -4.71 2.23 2.99
N ASN A 111 -4.47 1.03 2.45
CA ASN A 111 -3.13 0.43 2.38
C ASN A 111 -2.34 0.88 1.13
N ASN A 112 -2.53 2.13 0.74
CA ASN A 112 -1.81 2.77 -0.34
C ASN A 112 -1.55 4.23 -0.01
N TRP A 113 -0.46 4.77 -0.55
CA TRP A 113 -0.22 6.21 -0.62
C TRP A 113 -0.25 6.67 -2.06
N SER A 114 -0.90 7.81 -2.33
CA SER A 114 -1.01 8.34 -3.68
C SER A 114 0.27 9.06 -4.10
N SER A 115 0.70 8.87 -5.35
CA SER A 115 1.71 9.74 -5.97
C SER A 115 1.14 11.10 -6.40
N ASP A 116 -0.19 11.23 -6.45
CA ASP A 116 -0.87 12.52 -6.62
C ASP A 116 -0.96 13.27 -5.28
N ALA A 117 -0.12 14.29 -5.14
CA ALA A 117 -0.04 15.12 -3.95
C ALA A 117 -1.36 15.85 -3.61
N ASP A 118 -2.25 16.07 -4.58
CA ASP A 118 -3.54 16.74 -4.35
C ASP A 118 -4.52 15.90 -3.50
N ILE A 119 -4.25 14.61 -3.32
CA ILE A 119 -5.08 13.70 -2.51
C ILE A 119 -4.38 13.18 -1.25
N ASN A 120 -3.14 13.62 -0.96
CA ASN A 120 -2.42 13.20 0.24
C ASN A 120 -3.18 13.51 1.54
N ASP A 121 -3.96 14.60 1.58
CA ASP A 121 -4.81 14.93 2.73
C ASP A 121 -5.78 13.78 3.08
N LEU A 122 -6.30 13.06 2.09
CA LEU A 122 -7.16 11.90 2.32
C LEU A 122 -6.34 10.72 2.88
N ASN A 123 -5.11 10.51 2.40
CA ASN A 123 -4.21 9.46 2.90
C ASN A 123 -3.84 9.70 4.38
N TYR A 124 -3.48 10.93 4.74
CA TYR A 124 -3.25 11.32 6.14
C TYR A 124 -4.50 11.08 6.99
N GLY A 125 -5.67 11.52 6.53
CA GLY A 125 -6.93 11.38 7.26
C GLY A 125 -7.31 9.92 7.52
N ALA A 126 -7.25 9.08 6.48
CA ALA A 126 -7.55 7.66 6.57
C ALA A 126 -6.61 6.94 7.56
N SER A 127 -5.31 7.15 7.40
CA SER A 127 -4.27 6.52 8.20
C SER A 127 -4.33 6.94 9.66
N TYR A 128 -4.50 8.24 9.92
CA TYR A 128 -4.70 8.81 11.26
C TYR A 128 -5.92 8.23 11.96
N MET A 129 -7.07 8.18 11.28
CA MET A 129 -8.30 7.63 11.84
C MET A 129 -8.16 6.13 12.14
N PHE A 130 -7.51 5.37 11.25
CA PHE A 130 -7.31 3.94 11.44
C PHE A 130 -6.41 3.61 12.63
N THR A 131 -5.24 4.26 12.74
CA THR A 131 -4.30 4.05 13.86
C THR A 131 -4.87 4.57 15.18
N THR A 132 -5.64 5.66 15.14
CA THR A 132 -6.36 6.19 16.32
C THR A 132 -7.46 5.25 16.80
N TYR A 133 -8.21 4.63 15.88
CA TYR A 133 -9.18 3.60 16.22
C TYR A 133 -8.51 2.40 16.90
N PHE A 134 -7.37 1.94 16.36
CA PHE A 134 -6.58 0.86 16.97
C PHE A 134 -6.10 1.23 18.37
N TYR A 135 -5.49 2.40 18.53
CA TYR A 135 -5.03 2.92 19.82
C TYR A 135 -6.18 3.00 20.83
N GLY A 136 -7.35 3.46 20.40
CA GLY A 136 -8.53 3.53 21.26
C GLY A 136 -9.10 2.17 21.66
N ARG A 137 -8.98 1.16 20.81
CA ARG A 137 -9.53 -0.18 21.06
C ARG A 137 -8.59 -1.07 21.89
N PHE A 138 -7.29 -0.93 21.71
CA PHE A 138 -6.30 -1.85 22.28
C PHE A 138 -5.26 -1.19 23.20
N GLY A 139 -5.15 0.13 23.16
CA GLY A 139 -4.30 0.91 24.03
C GLY A 139 -2.81 0.87 23.68
N GLU A 140 -2.06 1.68 24.41
CA GLU A 140 -0.65 2.00 24.17
C GLU A 140 0.27 0.77 23.99
N ASN A 141 0.13 -0.25 24.84
CA ASN A 141 1.02 -1.40 24.79
C ASN A 141 0.93 -2.11 23.44
N MET A 142 -0.29 -2.36 22.95
CA MET A 142 -0.46 -3.07 21.68
C MET A 142 -0.10 -2.20 20.49
N THR A 143 -0.29 -0.87 20.59
CA THR A 143 0.17 0.09 19.58
C THR A 143 1.68 0.10 19.46
N ARG A 144 2.42 0.02 20.57
CA ARG A 144 3.88 -0.10 20.55
C ARG A 144 4.37 -1.40 19.93
N GLU A 145 3.68 -2.51 20.21
CA GLU A 145 4.00 -3.80 19.56
C GLU A 145 3.74 -3.75 18.05
N TRP A 146 2.68 -3.04 17.61
CA TRP A 146 2.39 -2.84 16.19
C TRP A 146 3.41 -1.93 15.50
N ALA A 147 3.68 -0.75 16.06
CA ALA A 147 4.62 0.23 15.50
C ALA A 147 6.11 -0.18 15.56
N SER A 148 6.42 -1.39 16.05
CA SER A 148 7.78 -1.93 16.02
C SER A 148 7.80 -3.38 15.53
N ASN A 149 6.73 -3.79 14.85
CA ASN A 149 6.61 -5.11 14.29
C ASN A 149 7.51 -5.19 13.05
N PRO A 150 8.30 -6.26 12.84
CA PRO A 150 9.18 -6.38 11.68
C PRO A 150 8.48 -6.87 10.40
N PHE A 151 7.15 -7.01 10.43
CA PHE A 151 6.32 -7.16 9.25
C PHE A 151 5.68 -5.83 8.95
N ASN A 152 5.18 -5.64 7.72
CA ASN A 152 4.69 -4.35 7.26
C ASN A 152 3.17 -4.39 7.01
N GLY A 153 2.54 -3.22 7.01
CA GLY A 153 1.15 -2.99 6.66
C GLY A 153 0.16 -3.88 7.41
N PHE A 154 -0.72 -4.54 6.67
CA PHE A 154 -1.71 -5.44 7.29
C PHE A 154 -1.12 -6.74 7.83
N ASP A 155 0.02 -7.19 7.32
CA ASP A 155 0.65 -8.42 7.82
C ASP A 155 1.24 -8.21 9.22
N SER A 156 1.71 -7.00 9.51
CA SER A 156 2.12 -6.56 10.83
C SER A 156 0.96 -6.55 11.83
N LEU A 157 -0.20 -6.07 11.40
CA LEU A 157 -1.42 -6.07 12.19
C LEU A 157 -1.95 -7.48 12.48
N ASP A 158 -1.99 -8.34 11.46
CA ASP A 158 -2.34 -9.77 11.60
C ASP A 158 -1.38 -10.47 12.59
N ASN A 159 -0.08 -10.16 12.51
CA ASN A 159 0.91 -10.70 13.42
C ASN A 159 0.68 -10.26 14.88
N VAL A 160 0.36 -8.99 15.11
CA VAL A 160 0.06 -8.47 16.45
C VAL A 160 -1.15 -9.17 17.05
N PHE A 161 -2.25 -9.29 16.29
CA PHE A 161 -3.45 -9.98 16.77
C PHE A 161 -3.17 -11.45 17.04
N GLN A 162 -2.42 -12.13 16.17
CA GLN A 162 -2.01 -13.51 16.38
C GLN A 162 -1.15 -13.66 17.65
N THR A 163 -0.15 -12.81 17.84
CA THR A 163 0.77 -12.88 19.00
C THR A 163 0.05 -12.61 20.31
N ALA A 164 -0.82 -11.59 20.33
CA ALA A 164 -1.63 -11.24 21.50
C ALA A 164 -2.87 -12.14 21.70
N GLN A 165 -3.15 -13.06 20.75
CA GLN A 165 -4.34 -13.93 20.74
C GLN A 165 -5.65 -13.12 20.88
N VAL A 166 -5.75 -12.03 20.12
CA VAL A 166 -6.94 -11.18 20.12
C VAL A 166 -8.08 -11.90 19.40
N MET A 167 -9.14 -12.21 20.14
CA MET A 167 -10.31 -12.91 19.62
C MET A 167 -11.44 -11.92 19.35
N ASP A 168 -12.17 -12.11 18.24
CA ASP A 168 -13.45 -11.45 18.02
C ASP A 168 -14.47 -11.99 19.03
N PRO A 169 -15.07 -11.14 19.87
CA PRO A 169 -15.97 -11.58 20.94
C PRO A 169 -17.29 -12.18 20.43
N ILE A 170 -17.64 -11.96 19.16
CA ILE A 170 -18.88 -12.46 18.55
C ILE A 170 -18.66 -13.77 17.82
N THR A 171 -17.60 -13.86 17.01
CA THR A 171 -17.32 -15.08 16.22
C THR A 171 -16.47 -16.10 16.96
N GLU A 172 -15.83 -15.70 18.08
CA GLU A 172 -14.84 -16.49 18.81
C GLU A 172 -13.66 -16.96 17.93
N SER A 173 -13.39 -16.26 16.83
CA SER A 173 -12.24 -16.49 15.95
C SER A 173 -11.13 -15.48 16.24
N LEU A 174 -9.89 -15.80 15.83
CA LEU A 174 -8.80 -14.83 15.85
C LEU A 174 -9.21 -13.60 15.01
N LEU A 175 -8.97 -12.40 15.54
CA LEU A 175 -9.17 -11.16 14.80
C LEU A 175 -8.08 -11.02 13.73
N THR A 176 -8.47 -10.57 12.54
CA THR A 176 -7.56 -10.30 11.42
C THR A 176 -7.56 -8.81 11.09
N ALA A 177 -6.58 -8.37 10.31
CA ALA A 177 -6.52 -7.04 9.73
C ALA A 177 -7.81 -6.71 8.94
N ASP A 178 -8.29 -7.61 8.08
CA ASP A 178 -9.54 -7.45 7.34
C ASP A 178 -10.75 -7.27 8.28
N GLY A 179 -10.83 -8.07 9.34
CA GLY A 179 -11.91 -7.99 10.32
C GLY A 179 -11.86 -6.71 11.16
N PHE A 180 -10.66 -6.21 11.45
CA PHE A 180 -10.45 -4.93 12.13
C PHE A 180 -10.75 -3.75 11.21
N PHE A 181 -10.32 -3.81 9.94
CA PHE A 181 -10.69 -2.84 8.91
C PHE A 181 -12.20 -2.76 8.72
N GLN A 182 -12.89 -3.89 8.62
CA GLN A 182 -14.35 -3.91 8.54
C GLN A 182 -15.01 -3.29 9.78
N ASP A 183 -14.42 -3.45 10.97
CA ASP A 183 -14.93 -2.77 12.16
C ASP A 183 -14.71 -1.26 12.10
N TRP A 184 -13.56 -0.82 11.57
CA TRP A 184 -13.23 0.58 11.40
C TRP A 184 -14.19 1.28 10.43
N THR A 185 -14.52 0.66 9.29
CA THR A 185 -15.48 1.22 8.33
C THR A 185 -16.88 1.38 8.93
N ILE A 186 -17.33 0.40 9.73
CA ILE A 186 -18.59 0.53 10.49
C ILE A 186 -18.49 1.65 11.53
N THR A 187 -17.34 1.79 12.19
CA THR A 187 -17.11 2.84 13.21
C THR A 187 -17.16 4.24 12.60
N ASN A 188 -16.63 4.44 11.39
CA ASN A 188 -16.63 5.71 10.68
C ASN A 188 -18.03 6.24 10.38
N TYR A 189 -19.03 5.36 10.28
CA TYR A 189 -20.43 5.73 10.13
C TYR A 189 -21.17 5.84 11.47
N LEU A 190 -20.97 4.86 12.35
CA LEU A 190 -21.80 4.66 13.55
C LEU A 190 -21.33 5.45 14.78
N ASN A 191 -20.03 5.36 15.11
CA ASN A 191 -19.38 5.92 16.30
C ASN A 191 -20.24 5.92 17.61
N ASP A 192 -20.71 4.74 18.04
CA ASP A 192 -21.58 4.58 19.22
C ASP A 192 -21.00 3.59 20.24
N ARG A 193 -20.67 4.11 21.42
CA ARG A 193 -20.12 3.33 22.56
C ARG A 193 -21.10 2.27 23.10
N SER A 194 -22.40 2.43 22.88
CA SER A 194 -23.42 1.52 23.43
C SER A 194 -23.50 0.18 22.70
N ILE A 195 -22.97 0.11 21.47
CA ILE A 195 -23.10 -1.05 20.59
C ILE A 195 -21.90 -1.99 20.78
N GLU A 196 -22.20 -3.29 20.90
CA GLU A 196 -21.21 -4.38 21.03
C GLU A 196 -20.07 -4.10 22.03
N GLY A 197 -20.40 -3.52 23.18
CA GLY A 197 -19.42 -3.23 24.23
C GLY A 197 -18.45 -2.09 23.89
N GLY A 198 -18.85 -1.19 22.98
CA GLY A 198 -18.04 -0.06 22.54
C GLY A 198 -17.05 -0.40 21.42
N ARG A 199 -17.28 -1.51 20.73
CA ARG A 199 -16.47 -1.95 19.58
C ARG A 199 -16.41 -0.89 18.48
N TYR A 200 -17.54 -0.22 18.22
CA TYR A 200 -17.69 0.73 17.13
C TYR A 200 -17.66 2.18 17.63
N PHE A 201 -16.61 2.54 18.37
CA PHE A 201 -16.47 3.86 18.98
C PHE A 201 -15.02 4.34 19.09
N TYR A 202 -14.76 5.60 18.75
CA TYR A 202 -13.47 6.25 18.93
C TYR A 202 -13.25 6.67 20.38
N SER A 203 -12.52 5.86 21.16
CA SER A 203 -12.38 6.07 22.61
C SER A 203 -11.43 7.20 23.01
N GLN A 204 -10.47 7.54 22.14
CA GLN A 204 -9.42 8.54 22.37
C GLN A 204 -9.55 9.78 21.48
N TYR A 205 -10.56 9.81 20.60
CA TYR A 205 -10.80 10.91 19.68
C TYR A 205 -12.29 11.21 19.57
N LEU A 206 -12.77 12.07 20.47
CA LEU A 206 -14.21 12.26 20.69
C LEU A 206 -14.87 13.20 19.67
N ASP A 207 -14.09 14.07 19.03
CA ASP A 207 -14.57 15.05 18.05
C ASP A 207 -14.33 14.57 16.59
N VAL A 208 -14.23 13.25 16.40
CA VAL A 208 -14.01 12.62 15.10
C VAL A 208 -15.16 12.94 14.12
N PRO A 209 -14.88 13.36 12.88
CA PRO A 209 -15.89 13.50 11.84
C PRO A 209 -16.41 12.12 11.44
N LEU A 210 -17.67 12.07 11.00
CA LEU A 210 -18.32 10.83 10.57
C LEU A 210 -18.58 10.86 9.07
N VAL A 211 -18.44 9.68 8.47
CA VAL A 211 -18.84 9.42 7.09
C VAL A 211 -20.36 9.45 6.99
N ASN A 212 -20.88 9.95 5.87
CA ASN A 212 -22.29 9.84 5.51
C ASN A 212 -22.46 8.93 4.30
N GLN A 213 -23.66 8.39 4.12
CA GLN A 213 -24.02 7.64 2.92
C GLN A 213 -23.92 8.53 1.67
N THR A 214 -23.38 7.99 0.59
CA THR A 214 -23.15 8.71 -0.65
C THR A 214 -24.29 8.48 -1.65
N GLU A 215 -24.95 7.33 -1.60
CA GLU A 215 -25.97 6.93 -2.56
C GLU A 215 -27.18 6.22 -1.92
N TRP A 216 -28.34 6.38 -2.57
CA TRP A 216 -29.62 5.82 -2.15
C TRP A 216 -30.05 4.74 -3.14
N LEU A 217 -30.14 3.50 -2.68
CA LEU A 217 -30.64 2.38 -3.47
C LEU A 217 -32.15 2.25 -3.27
N ASN A 218 -32.92 2.81 -4.20
CA ASN A 218 -34.39 2.87 -4.15
C ASN A 218 -35.07 2.13 -5.31
N GLU A 219 -34.30 1.57 -6.25
CA GLU A 219 -34.79 0.72 -7.34
C GLU A 219 -34.88 -0.74 -6.88
N CYS A 220 -35.97 -1.08 -6.20
CA CYS A 220 -36.18 -2.40 -5.58
C CYS A 220 -36.98 -3.36 -6.49
N ASP A 221 -36.90 -3.17 -7.81
CA ASP A 221 -37.69 -3.89 -8.85
C ASP A 221 -36.93 -5.02 -9.56
N GLY A 222 -35.73 -5.35 -9.06
CA GLY A 222 -34.83 -6.34 -9.65
C GLY A 222 -33.82 -5.76 -10.64
N THR A 223 -33.76 -4.44 -10.80
CA THR A 223 -32.69 -3.77 -11.55
C THR A 223 -31.37 -3.84 -10.77
N SER A 224 -30.27 -4.19 -11.47
CA SER A 224 -28.94 -4.25 -10.88
C SER A 224 -28.24 -2.90 -11.01
N VAL A 225 -27.76 -2.36 -9.88
CA VAL A 225 -26.81 -1.24 -9.84
C VAL A 225 -25.41 -1.83 -9.91
N VAL A 226 -24.57 -1.28 -10.80
CA VAL A 226 -23.16 -1.68 -10.95
C VAL A 226 -22.29 -0.56 -10.38
N GLY A 227 -21.35 -0.93 -9.51
CA GLY A 227 -20.44 -0.03 -8.84
C GLY A 227 -19.01 -0.56 -8.83
N SER A 228 -18.10 0.27 -8.33
CA SER A 228 -16.71 -0.09 -8.13
C SER A 228 -16.18 0.56 -6.87
N VAL A 229 -15.29 -0.14 -6.16
CA VAL A 229 -14.68 0.32 -4.91
C VAL A 229 -13.19 0.02 -4.94
N HIS A 230 -12.37 0.88 -4.35
CA HIS A 230 -10.97 0.57 -4.12
C HIS A 230 -10.81 -0.61 -3.13
N GLN A 231 -9.67 -1.29 -3.20
CA GLN A 231 -9.32 -2.23 -2.13
C GLN A 231 -9.14 -1.44 -0.85
N PHE A 232 -9.70 -1.88 0.26
CA PHE A 232 -9.65 -1.17 1.54
C PHE A 232 -10.11 0.30 1.45
N GLY A 233 -10.92 0.63 0.44
CA GLY A 233 -11.82 1.78 0.39
C GLY A 233 -13.25 1.33 0.70
N THR A 234 -14.18 2.27 0.89
CA THR A 234 -15.54 1.93 1.33
C THR A 234 -16.63 2.77 0.71
N ASP A 235 -17.62 2.09 0.12
CA ASP A 235 -18.89 2.66 -0.30
C ASP A 235 -19.97 2.51 0.78
N TYR A 236 -20.79 3.55 0.97
CA TYR A 236 -21.89 3.58 1.94
C TYR A 236 -23.22 3.88 1.24
N PHE A 237 -24.10 2.90 1.21
CA PHE A 237 -25.40 2.96 0.56
C PHE A 237 -26.54 2.95 1.57
N GLN A 238 -27.56 3.77 1.36
CA GLN A 238 -28.83 3.66 2.07
C GLN A 238 -29.83 2.83 1.26
N ILE A 239 -30.36 1.75 1.86
CA ILE A 239 -31.35 0.88 1.22
C ILE A 239 -32.76 1.42 1.49
N ALA A 240 -33.29 2.18 0.53
CA ALA A 240 -34.54 2.92 0.67
C ALA A 240 -35.73 2.20 -0.02
N CYS A 241 -35.97 0.94 0.36
CA CYS A 241 -37.10 0.15 -0.12
C CYS A 241 -38.31 0.25 0.84
N ASN A 242 -39.53 0.11 0.31
CA ASN A 242 -40.76 0.25 1.13
C ASN A 242 -41.21 -1.07 1.75
N ASN A 243 -40.88 -2.19 1.11
CA ASN A 243 -41.23 -3.54 1.54
C ASN A 243 -39.98 -4.33 1.92
N PRO A 244 -40.13 -5.50 2.59
CA PRO A 244 -39.03 -6.44 2.72
C PRO A 244 -38.39 -6.72 1.35
N VAL A 245 -37.07 -6.63 1.28
CA VAL A 245 -36.31 -6.69 0.03
C VAL A 245 -35.26 -7.78 0.11
N ASN A 246 -35.11 -8.53 -0.98
CA ASN A 246 -33.97 -9.42 -1.18
C ASN A 246 -32.81 -8.60 -1.79
N LEU A 247 -31.73 -8.46 -1.04
CA LEU A 247 -30.46 -7.94 -1.52
C LEU A 247 -29.61 -9.09 -2.05
N HIS A 248 -29.26 -9.00 -3.33
CA HIS A 248 -28.32 -9.89 -4.01
C HIS A 248 -27.08 -9.10 -4.42
N PHE A 249 -25.93 -9.49 -3.88
CA PHE A 249 -24.63 -8.87 -4.14
C PHE A 249 -23.71 -9.87 -4.85
N VAL A 250 -23.07 -9.41 -5.93
CA VAL A 250 -22.11 -10.19 -6.72
C VAL A 250 -20.89 -9.31 -7.02
N GLY A 251 -19.69 -9.81 -6.75
CA GLY A 251 -18.43 -9.15 -7.08
C GLY A 251 -17.65 -9.89 -8.19
N ASN A 252 -16.68 -9.22 -8.81
CA ASN A 252 -15.69 -9.91 -9.64
C ASN A 252 -14.91 -10.93 -8.79
N SER A 253 -14.65 -12.12 -9.33
CA SER A 253 -13.94 -13.17 -8.59
C SER A 253 -12.42 -13.03 -8.62
N THR A 254 -11.90 -12.30 -9.60
CA THR A 254 -10.47 -12.05 -9.80
C THR A 254 -10.22 -10.61 -10.19
N ILE A 255 -9.03 -10.13 -9.91
CA ILE A 255 -8.57 -8.79 -10.22
C ILE A 255 -7.10 -8.80 -10.60
N ASN A 256 -6.68 -7.88 -11.46
CA ASN A 256 -5.28 -7.77 -11.87
C ASN A 256 -4.45 -7.09 -10.77
N ILE A 257 -3.15 -7.39 -10.72
CA ILE A 257 -2.18 -6.65 -9.89
C ILE A 257 -1.77 -5.40 -10.67
N LEU A 258 -1.22 -5.61 -11.87
CA LEU A 258 -0.75 -4.55 -12.76
C LEU A 258 -1.89 -4.08 -13.69
N PRO A 259 -1.94 -2.78 -14.04
CA PRO A 259 -2.93 -2.23 -14.99
C PRO A 259 -2.63 -2.59 -16.47
N ASP A 260 -2.11 -3.79 -16.75
CA ASP A 260 -1.86 -4.28 -18.11
C ASP A 260 -3.14 -4.87 -18.74
N ASN A 261 -3.43 -4.42 -19.97
CA ASN A 261 -4.61 -4.77 -20.76
C ASN A 261 -4.35 -5.85 -21.83
N GLY A 262 -3.23 -6.59 -21.74
CA GLY A 262 -3.16 -7.95 -22.30
C GLY A 262 -2.05 -8.23 -23.31
N GLU A 263 -0.89 -7.58 -23.21
CA GLU A 263 0.28 -7.96 -24.02
C GLU A 263 0.97 -9.22 -23.47
N ASN A 264 0.99 -9.42 -22.14
CA ASN A 264 1.45 -10.67 -21.50
C ASN A 264 0.35 -11.25 -20.57
N GLN A 265 -0.60 -11.99 -21.15
CA GLN A 265 -1.61 -12.77 -20.40
C GLN A 265 -1.02 -14.02 -19.72
N GLY A 266 0.27 -14.26 -19.94
CA GLY A 266 1.04 -15.36 -19.43
C GLY A 266 1.62 -15.10 -18.05
N ALA A 267 2.70 -15.80 -17.73
CA ALA A 267 3.46 -15.55 -16.52
C ALA A 267 4.71 -14.72 -16.80
N PHE A 268 5.05 -13.83 -15.88
CA PHE A 268 6.25 -13.01 -15.94
C PHE A 268 6.89 -12.88 -14.56
N MET A 269 8.09 -12.31 -14.50
CA MET A 269 8.78 -11.98 -13.25
C MET A 269 8.49 -10.53 -12.87
N TRP A 270 7.90 -10.30 -11.72
CA TRP A 270 7.60 -8.98 -11.17
C TRP A 270 8.43 -8.72 -9.93
N SER A 271 8.94 -7.50 -9.78
CA SER A 271 9.80 -7.08 -8.67
C SER A 271 9.11 -7.07 -7.31
N ASN A 272 7.79 -7.27 -7.28
CA ASN A 272 6.93 -6.78 -6.21
C ASN A 272 6.90 -5.23 -6.18
N ARG A 273 6.08 -4.68 -5.29
CA ARG A 273 6.09 -3.27 -4.92
C ARG A 273 6.38 -3.13 -3.43
N GLY A 274 6.91 -1.99 -3.03
CA GLY A 274 7.09 -1.65 -1.62
C GLY A 274 8.07 -0.51 -1.44
N ASP A 275 8.02 0.09 -0.27
CA ASP A 275 8.95 1.12 0.16
C ASP A 275 10.20 0.44 0.77
N SER A 276 11.37 1.02 0.61
CA SER A 276 12.68 0.53 1.07
C SER A 276 13.02 -0.90 0.63
N VAL A 277 12.58 -1.32 -0.57
CA VAL A 277 12.82 -2.68 -1.05
C VAL A 277 14.09 -2.77 -1.91
N ASN A 278 14.79 -3.88 -1.80
CA ASN A 278 15.77 -4.34 -2.78
C ASN A 278 15.39 -5.76 -3.21
N THR A 279 14.86 -5.88 -4.42
CA THR A 279 14.44 -7.17 -4.98
C THR A 279 15.28 -7.51 -6.19
N MET A 280 15.60 -8.79 -6.36
CA MET A 280 16.43 -9.29 -7.44
C MET A 280 15.94 -10.61 -8.02
N VAL A 281 16.20 -10.82 -9.31
CA VAL A 281 16.05 -12.11 -10.00
C VAL A 281 17.30 -12.40 -10.81
N THR A 282 17.97 -13.52 -10.51
CA THR A 282 19.36 -13.78 -10.93
C THR A 282 19.52 -15.14 -11.62
N ARG A 283 20.38 -15.22 -12.65
CA ARG A 283 20.71 -16.47 -13.35
C ARG A 283 22.15 -16.51 -13.85
N LEU A 284 22.77 -17.69 -13.79
CA LEU A 284 24.10 -17.97 -14.36
C LEU A 284 24.00 -18.48 -15.80
N PHE A 285 24.80 -17.91 -16.69
CA PHE A 285 24.95 -18.29 -18.08
C PHE A 285 26.36 -18.80 -18.38
N ASP A 286 26.45 -19.83 -19.20
CA ASP A 286 27.71 -20.37 -19.72
C ASP A 286 27.93 -19.91 -21.16
N PHE A 287 28.78 -18.91 -21.35
CA PHE A 287 29.23 -18.45 -22.67
C PHE A 287 30.64 -18.92 -23.01
N THR A 288 31.21 -19.87 -22.27
CA THR A 288 32.60 -20.34 -22.46
C THR A 288 32.83 -20.96 -23.83
N GLY A 289 31.77 -21.52 -24.43
CA GLY A 289 31.78 -22.08 -25.79
C GLY A 289 31.51 -21.07 -26.92
N HIS A 290 31.23 -19.81 -26.61
CA HIS A 290 30.82 -18.79 -27.59
C HIS A 290 31.89 -17.71 -27.76
N ALA A 291 32.00 -17.19 -28.99
CA ALA A 291 32.90 -16.09 -29.32
C ALA A 291 32.19 -15.08 -30.23
N GLY A 292 32.36 -13.79 -29.94
CA GLY A 292 31.78 -12.71 -30.74
C GLY A 292 30.57 -12.08 -30.07
N GLU A 293 29.59 -11.70 -30.89
CA GLU A 293 28.41 -10.97 -30.45
C GLU A 293 27.52 -11.83 -29.53
N LEU A 294 27.06 -11.22 -28.44
CA LEU A 294 26.00 -11.73 -27.58
C LEU A 294 25.06 -10.57 -27.29
N ASN A 295 23.78 -10.74 -27.59
CA ASN A 295 22.76 -9.72 -27.35
C ASN A 295 21.65 -10.30 -26.49
N LEU A 296 21.39 -9.64 -25.36
CA LEU A 296 20.21 -9.89 -24.55
C LEU A 296 19.06 -9.05 -25.13
N SER A 297 17.91 -9.67 -25.35
CA SER A 297 16.64 -8.96 -25.51
C SER A 297 15.65 -9.43 -24.46
N PHE A 298 14.80 -8.54 -23.97
CA PHE A 298 13.76 -8.84 -23.00
C PHE A 298 12.64 -7.82 -23.13
N ASP A 299 11.44 -8.18 -22.73
CA ASP A 299 10.35 -7.23 -22.58
C ASP A 299 10.33 -6.75 -21.13
N ALA A 300 10.13 -5.45 -20.92
CA ALA A 300 9.93 -4.86 -19.61
C ALA A 300 8.65 -4.03 -19.57
N TRP A 301 8.01 -4.04 -18.41
CA TRP A 301 6.95 -3.11 -18.05
C TRP A 301 7.33 -2.52 -16.69
N TYR A 302 7.17 -1.21 -16.51
CA TYR A 302 7.47 -0.60 -15.23
C TYR A 302 6.62 0.63 -14.94
N ASP A 303 6.41 0.87 -13.65
CA ASP A 303 5.84 2.06 -13.06
C ASP A 303 6.58 2.27 -11.73
N LEU A 304 7.54 3.17 -11.75
CA LEU A 304 8.51 3.48 -10.71
C LEU A 304 8.48 5.00 -10.45
N GLU A 305 8.71 5.43 -9.21
CA GLU A 305 8.85 6.86 -8.93
C GLU A 305 10.07 7.43 -9.67
N GLU A 306 9.85 8.45 -10.49
CA GLU A 306 10.90 9.07 -11.32
C GLU A 306 11.96 9.74 -10.42
N ASP A 307 13.23 9.41 -10.65
CA ASP A 307 14.40 9.90 -9.89
C ASP A 307 14.55 9.38 -8.44
N TYR A 308 13.70 8.46 -7.97
CA TYR A 308 13.79 7.85 -6.64
C TYR A 308 13.89 6.33 -6.71
N ASP A 309 13.00 5.70 -7.48
CA ASP A 309 12.95 4.26 -7.69
C ASP A 309 13.66 3.87 -8.98
N TYR A 310 14.45 2.80 -8.90
CA TYR A 310 15.28 2.36 -10.01
C TYR A 310 15.28 0.84 -10.19
N ALA A 311 15.17 0.40 -11.44
CA ALA A 311 15.48 -0.97 -11.83
C ALA A 311 16.73 -1.05 -12.72
N TYR A 312 17.48 -2.12 -12.61
CA TYR A 312 18.77 -2.31 -13.27
C TYR A 312 18.87 -3.68 -13.91
N LEU A 313 19.55 -3.73 -15.07
CA LEU A 313 20.15 -4.95 -15.56
C LEU A 313 21.63 -4.97 -15.16
N MET A 314 22.05 -6.00 -14.43
CA MET A 314 23.42 -6.13 -13.94
C MET A 314 24.08 -7.44 -14.38
N ALA A 315 25.41 -7.43 -14.43
CA ALA A 315 26.21 -8.62 -14.67
C ALA A 315 27.37 -8.78 -13.68
N SER A 316 27.76 -10.03 -13.43
CA SER A 316 28.89 -10.39 -12.58
C SER A 316 29.64 -11.63 -13.09
N LEU A 317 30.97 -11.64 -12.94
CA LEU A 317 31.82 -12.79 -13.27
C LEU A 317 32.08 -13.72 -12.06
N ASP A 318 31.87 -13.23 -10.84
CA ASP A 318 32.13 -13.95 -9.59
C ASP A 318 30.86 -14.17 -8.75
N GLY A 319 29.76 -13.47 -9.07
CA GLY A 319 28.50 -13.49 -8.33
C GLY A 319 28.49 -12.56 -7.11
N GLU A 320 29.59 -11.83 -6.87
CA GLU A 320 29.78 -10.96 -5.70
C GLU A 320 29.90 -9.49 -6.13
N THR A 321 30.66 -9.22 -7.20
CA THR A 321 30.87 -7.87 -7.74
C THR A 321 30.01 -7.66 -8.98
N TRP A 322 29.11 -6.69 -8.90
CA TRP A 322 28.11 -6.42 -9.93
C TRP A 322 28.41 -5.13 -10.68
N SER A 323 28.16 -5.15 -11.99
CA SER A 323 28.25 -3.96 -12.85
C SER A 323 26.94 -3.75 -13.57
N VAL A 324 26.41 -2.53 -13.51
CA VAL A 324 25.23 -2.10 -14.26
C VAL A 324 25.56 -2.15 -15.76
N LEU A 325 24.70 -2.81 -16.54
CA LEU A 325 24.80 -2.89 -17.99
C LEU A 325 24.08 -1.72 -18.65
N THR A 326 24.59 -1.28 -19.79
CA THR A 326 23.90 -0.29 -20.62
C THR A 326 22.77 -0.95 -21.41
N THR A 327 21.56 -0.42 -21.27
CA THR A 327 20.38 -0.76 -22.09
C THR A 327 20.04 0.41 -23.04
N ASP A 328 19.13 0.18 -23.96
CA ASP A 328 18.64 1.17 -24.92
C ASP A 328 17.63 2.17 -24.34
N ALA A 329 17.03 1.88 -23.18
CA ALA A 329 15.99 2.71 -22.55
C ALA A 329 16.39 3.31 -21.19
N CYS A 330 17.67 3.25 -20.80
CA CYS A 330 18.04 3.71 -19.47
C CYS A 330 18.27 5.22 -19.34
N THR A 331 17.96 5.73 -18.16
CA THR A 331 18.36 7.06 -17.68
C THR A 331 19.66 6.98 -16.88
N THR A 332 20.40 8.09 -16.88
CA THR A 332 21.55 8.33 -15.99
C THR A 332 21.36 9.61 -15.17
N GLN A 333 20.11 10.09 -15.11
CA GLN A 333 19.73 11.16 -14.20
C GLN A 333 19.84 10.64 -12.76
N ASP A 334 20.36 11.52 -11.92
CA ASP A 334 20.65 11.23 -10.52
C ASP A 334 20.51 12.54 -9.73
N SER A 335 19.30 13.08 -9.76
CA SER A 335 18.98 14.38 -9.15
C SER A 335 19.23 14.40 -7.65
N PHE A 336 19.11 13.23 -7.00
CA PHE A 336 19.16 13.08 -5.55
C PHE A 336 20.32 12.21 -5.05
N GLY A 337 21.18 11.68 -5.91
CA GLY A 337 22.35 10.87 -5.52
C GLY A 337 22.01 9.42 -5.16
N SER A 338 20.91 8.89 -5.71
CA SER A 338 20.35 7.56 -5.42
C SER A 338 20.56 6.55 -6.56
N SER A 339 20.99 6.98 -7.75
CA SER A 339 21.16 6.09 -8.91
C SER A 339 22.51 5.37 -8.92
N LEU A 340 22.49 4.05 -9.19
CA LEU A 340 23.71 3.24 -9.39
C LEU A 340 24.27 3.27 -10.82
N GLY A 341 23.62 3.98 -11.75
CA GLY A 341 24.07 4.12 -13.13
C GLY A 341 22.93 4.12 -14.15
N CYS A 342 23.08 3.33 -15.21
CA CYS A 342 22.07 3.17 -16.26
C CYS A 342 20.86 2.38 -15.72
N ALA A 343 19.77 3.09 -15.44
CA ALA A 343 18.59 2.56 -14.76
C ALA A 343 17.31 2.72 -15.59
N PHE A 344 16.30 1.88 -15.32
CA PHE A 344 14.90 2.15 -15.63
C PHE A 344 14.28 2.92 -14.45
N SER A 345 13.53 3.98 -14.73
CA SER A 345 12.82 4.82 -13.76
C SER A 345 11.69 5.55 -14.50
N GLY A 346 10.64 5.98 -13.80
CA GLY A 346 9.40 6.47 -14.41
C GLY A 346 8.46 5.32 -14.81
N TRP A 347 7.66 5.50 -15.87
CA TRP A 347 6.64 4.50 -16.26
C TRP A 347 6.59 4.22 -17.77
N THR A 348 5.97 3.09 -18.12
CA THR A 348 5.65 2.68 -19.50
C THR A 348 4.14 2.54 -19.72
N ASP A 349 3.66 2.85 -20.93
CA ASP A 349 2.24 2.65 -21.32
C ASP A 349 1.87 1.18 -21.58
N GLY A 350 2.86 0.29 -21.63
CA GLY A 350 2.73 -1.13 -22.01
C GLY A 350 4.08 -1.84 -21.96
N TRP A 351 4.15 -3.07 -22.46
CA TRP A 351 5.41 -3.80 -22.46
C TRP A 351 6.32 -3.30 -23.59
N GLU A 352 7.56 -2.99 -23.25
CA GLU A 352 8.56 -2.51 -24.20
C GLU A 352 9.71 -3.51 -24.36
N ASN A 353 10.12 -3.76 -25.60
CA ASN A 353 11.27 -4.61 -25.87
C ASN A 353 12.56 -3.81 -25.75
N HIS A 354 13.51 -4.32 -24.95
CA HIS A 354 14.79 -3.70 -24.68
C HIS A 354 15.96 -4.62 -25.02
N HIS A 355 17.14 -4.01 -25.16
CA HIS A 355 18.36 -4.68 -25.59
C HIS A 355 19.58 -4.28 -24.78
N ALA A 356 20.46 -5.25 -24.51
CA ALA A 356 21.78 -5.02 -23.93
C ALA A 356 22.85 -5.90 -24.57
N SER A 357 24.04 -5.35 -24.84
CA SER A 357 25.15 -6.15 -25.34
C SER A 357 25.84 -6.90 -24.21
N LEU A 358 25.99 -8.21 -24.37
CA LEU A 358 26.75 -9.09 -23.48
C LEU A 358 28.10 -9.50 -24.09
N SER A 359 28.46 -8.96 -25.27
CA SER A 359 29.62 -9.39 -26.07
C SER A 359 30.95 -9.32 -25.30
N GLN A 360 31.06 -8.42 -24.33
CA GLN A 360 32.22 -8.30 -23.44
C GLN A 360 32.44 -9.52 -22.56
N PHE A 361 31.44 -10.39 -22.42
CA PHE A 361 31.50 -11.60 -21.61
C PHE A 361 31.59 -12.90 -22.42
N ALA A 362 31.71 -12.81 -23.76
CA ALA A 362 31.93 -13.99 -24.59
C ALA A 362 33.16 -14.78 -24.11
N GLY A 363 33.04 -16.11 -24.04
CA GLY A 363 34.09 -16.99 -23.53
C GLY A 363 34.13 -17.12 -22.00
N SER A 364 33.16 -16.57 -21.27
CA SER A 364 33.11 -16.61 -19.79
C SER A 364 31.80 -17.19 -19.24
N MET A 365 31.81 -17.54 -17.95
CA MET A 365 30.59 -17.72 -17.17
C MET A 365 30.14 -16.35 -16.65
N VAL A 366 28.83 -16.07 -16.69
CA VAL A 366 28.29 -14.75 -16.35
C VAL A 366 27.00 -14.88 -15.58
N TRP A 367 26.93 -14.25 -14.41
CA TRP A 367 25.67 -13.99 -13.73
C TRP A 367 25.00 -12.78 -14.36
N LEU A 368 23.71 -12.89 -14.67
CA LEU A 368 22.84 -11.77 -15.01
C LEU A 368 21.79 -11.61 -13.93
N ARG A 369 21.43 -10.37 -13.62
CA ARG A 369 20.44 -10.01 -12.61
C ARG A 369 19.58 -8.85 -13.11
N PHE A 370 18.28 -8.94 -12.86
CA PHE A 370 17.42 -7.76 -12.76
C PHE A 370 17.27 -7.41 -11.29
N GLU A 371 17.47 -6.15 -10.93
CA GLU A 371 17.40 -5.66 -9.54
C GLU A 371 16.53 -4.41 -9.51
N MET A 372 15.59 -4.31 -8.58
CA MET A 372 14.75 -3.13 -8.32
C MET A 372 15.05 -2.63 -6.92
N ILE A 373 15.30 -1.34 -6.79
CA ILE A 373 15.61 -0.65 -5.54
C ILE A 373 14.67 0.55 -5.44
N SER A 374 13.93 0.65 -4.33
CA SER A 374 13.09 1.80 -4.01
C SER A 374 13.60 2.58 -2.80
N ASP A 375 13.21 3.85 -2.72
CA ASP A 375 13.53 4.70 -1.58
C ASP A 375 12.54 4.51 -0.41
N GLY A 376 12.60 5.38 0.61
CA GLY A 376 11.82 5.21 1.84
C GLY A 376 10.33 5.51 1.76
N ALA A 377 9.81 5.96 0.62
CA ALA A 377 8.43 6.42 0.49
C ALA A 377 7.89 6.22 -0.93
N LEU A 378 6.57 6.33 -1.11
CA LEU A 378 5.93 6.44 -2.42
C LEU A 378 6.28 5.35 -3.45
N SER A 379 6.03 4.08 -3.14
CA SER A 379 6.15 3.04 -4.16
C SER A 379 5.04 3.07 -5.23
N ASN A 380 5.41 2.98 -6.51
CA ASN A 380 4.51 2.69 -7.62
C ASN A 380 4.34 1.15 -7.83
N GLU A 381 3.81 0.68 -8.97
CA GLU A 381 3.53 -0.75 -9.17
C GLU A 381 4.78 -1.62 -9.36
N GLY A 382 5.96 -1.04 -9.57
CA GLY A 382 7.24 -1.73 -9.64
C GLY A 382 7.71 -2.03 -11.07
N PHE A 383 8.52 -3.07 -11.22
CA PHE A 383 9.17 -3.47 -12.46
C PHE A 383 8.83 -4.93 -12.81
N ALA A 384 8.55 -5.22 -14.07
CA ALA A 384 8.29 -6.56 -14.57
C ALA A 384 9.14 -6.86 -15.80
N VAL A 385 9.55 -8.13 -15.93
CA VAL A 385 10.37 -8.61 -17.04
C VAL A 385 9.84 -9.94 -17.58
N ASP A 386 9.86 -10.08 -18.90
CA ASP A 386 9.44 -11.29 -19.62
C ASP A 386 10.22 -11.46 -20.94
N ASN A 387 9.99 -12.58 -21.63
CA ASN A 387 10.46 -12.86 -22.99
C ASN A 387 11.98 -12.68 -23.17
N ILE A 388 12.75 -13.14 -22.19
CA ILE A 388 14.21 -13.01 -22.14
C ILE A 388 14.85 -13.94 -23.17
N ARG A 389 15.67 -13.39 -24.08
CA ARG A 389 16.31 -14.15 -25.16
C ARG A 389 17.78 -13.76 -25.32
N ILE A 390 18.60 -14.76 -25.61
CA ILE A 390 19.97 -14.58 -26.12
C ILE A 390 20.11 -15.47 -27.35
N ALA A 391 19.84 -14.89 -28.52
CA ALA A 391 19.66 -15.63 -29.76
C ALA A 391 20.92 -16.39 -30.18
N GLU A 392 22.10 -15.82 -29.93
CA GLU A 392 23.38 -16.40 -30.37
C GLU A 392 23.73 -17.71 -29.67
N VAL A 393 23.13 -17.98 -28.50
CA VAL A 393 23.24 -19.27 -27.78
C VAL A 393 21.93 -20.06 -27.74
N GLY A 394 20.89 -19.59 -28.46
CA GLY A 394 19.58 -20.25 -28.51
C GLY A 394 18.84 -20.28 -27.18
N TYR A 395 19.06 -19.29 -26.31
CA TYR A 395 18.36 -19.17 -25.03
C TYR A 395 17.07 -18.35 -25.19
N GLU A 396 15.99 -18.82 -24.57
CA GLU A 396 14.69 -18.18 -24.50
C GLU A 396 14.01 -18.57 -23.18
N GLU A 397 13.43 -17.59 -22.49
CA GLU A 397 12.61 -17.79 -21.29
C GLU A 397 11.37 -16.89 -21.35
N THR A 398 10.21 -17.48 -21.08
CA THR A 398 8.89 -16.82 -21.11
C THR A 398 8.10 -17.07 -19.83
N PHE A 399 8.72 -17.71 -18.83
CA PHE A 399 8.19 -18.07 -17.51
C PHE A 399 6.90 -18.92 -17.46
N GLU A 400 6.32 -19.31 -18.61
CA GLU A 400 5.11 -20.13 -18.69
C GLU A 400 5.25 -21.50 -18.02
N ASN A 401 6.45 -22.08 -18.06
CA ASN A 401 6.72 -23.44 -17.58
C ASN A 401 7.51 -23.47 -16.26
N GLY A 402 7.55 -22.35 -15.54
CA GLY A 402 8.28 -22.16 -14.28
C GLY A 402 9.35 -21.07 -14.38
N ASP A 403 10.24 -20.99 -13.40
CA ASP A 403 11.18 -19.87 -13.29
C ASP A 403 12.37 -19.95 -14.26
N GLY A 404 12.41 -20.96 -15.13
CA GLY A 404 13.51 -21.12 -16.09
C GLY A 404 14.86 -21.50 -15.51
N GLY A 405 14.99 -21.53 -14.18
CA GLY A 405 16.24 -21.57 -13.41
C GLY A 405 16.78 -20.18 -13.05
N TRP A 406 15.96 -19.14 -13.12
CA TRP A 406 16.18 -17.88 -12.42
C TRP A 406 15.89 -18.08 -10.93
N SER A 407 16.76 -17.52 -10.09
CA SER A 407 16.60 -17.50 -8.63
C SER A 407 16.03 -16.15 -8.23
N THR A 408 14.90 -16.14 -7.56
CA THR A 408 14.27 -14.91 -7.05
C THR A 408 14.70 -14.63 -5.61
N ASP A 409 14.79 -13.34 -5.29
CA ASP A 409 14.86 -12.78 -3.95
C ASP A 409 13.99 -11.50 -3.99
N GLY A 410 12.79 -11.56 -3.44
CA GLY A 410 11.76 -10.51 -3.58
C GLY A 410 10.95 -10.54 -4.88
N PHE A 411 11.55 -10.87 -6.03
CA PHE A 411 10.79 -11.04 -7.28
C PHE A 411 9.81 -12.23 -7.19
N SER A 412 8.65 -12.08 -7.81
CA SER A 412 7.60 -13.08 -7.86
C SER A 412 7.20 -13.40 -9.30
N ARG A 413 7.12 -14.71 -9.60
CA ARG A 413 6.60 -15.19 -10.86
C ARG A 413 5.08 -15.23 -10.82
N LEU A 414 4.40 -14.33 -11.51
CA LEU A 414 2.93 -14.21 -11.43
C LEU A 414 2.25 -14.25 -12.80
N GLN A 415 1.01 -14.73 -12.79
CA GLN A 415 0.03 -14.44 -13.84
C GLN A 415 -0.79 -13.26 -13.29
N ASN A 416 -0.99 -12.20 -14.09
CA ASN A 416 -1.54 -10.90 -13.63
C ASN A 416 -3.02 -10.96 -13.17
N SER A 417 -3.30 -11.79 -12.17
CA SER A 417 -4.64 -12.12 -11.68
C SER A 417 -4.54 -12.75 -10.29
N ILE A 418 -5.23 -12.16 -9.33
CA ILE A 418 -5.38 -12.65 -7.96
C ILE A 418 -6.87 -12.74 -7.59
N THR A 419 -7.17 -13.43 -6.49
CA THR A 419 -8.53 -13.52 -5.97
C THR A 419 -9.04 -12.16 -5.49
N GLN A 420 -10.31 -11.88 -5.73
CA GLN A 420 -10.97 -10.66 -5.25
C GLN A 420 -12.06 -11.03 -4.22
N PRO A 421 -11.81 -10.80 -2.92
CA PRO A 421 -12.84 -10.84 -1.88
C PRO A 421 -13.49 -9.46 -1.67
N PHE A 422 -14.67 -9.45 -1.06
CA PHE A 422 -15.35 -8.24 -0.58
C PHE A 422 -15.72 -8.35 0.89
N LEU A 423 -15.65 -7.23 1.61
CA LEU A 423 -16.18 -7.09 2.96
C LEU A 423 -17.49 -6.32 2.87
N VAL A 424 -18.58 -6.95 3.31
CA VAL A 424 -19.93 -6.39 3.23
C VAL A 424 -20.53 -6.33 4.63
N SER A 425 -21.01 -5.15 5.04
CA SER A 425 -21.68 -4.97 6.33
C SER A 425 -23.05 -4.34 6.16
N ILE A 426 -23.99 -4.72 7.03
CA ILE A 426 -25.31 -4.10 7.16
C ILE A 426 -25.40 -3.47 8.54
N ILE A 427 -25.67 -2.17 8.59
CA ILE A 427 -25.94 -1.40 9.81
C ILE A 427 -27.43 -1.06 9.87
N THR A 428 -28.07 -1.30 11.02
CA THR A 428 -29.48 -0.99 11.27
C THR A 428 -29.67 -0.23 12.57
N THR A 429 -30.70 0.61 12.67
CA THR A 429 -30.91 1.46 13.87
C THR A 429 -31.57 0.72 15.04
N TYR A 430 -32.42 -0.28 14.75
CA TYR A 430 -33.14 -1.05 15.75
C TYR A 430 -33.11 -2.55 15.41
N GLY A 431 -33.07 -3.40 16.44
CA GLY A 431 -33.09 -4.86 16.29
C GLY A 431 -32.28 -5.57 17.37
N GLU A 432 -32.29 -6.91 17.38
CA GLU A 432 -31.44 -7.69 18.29
C GLU A 432 -29.95 -7.57 17.94
N LYS A 433 -29.62 -7.26 16.68
CA LYS A 433 -28.24 -7.13 16.18
C LYS A 433 -28.14 -5.97 15.18
N VAL A 434 -27.54 -4.87 15.64
CA VAL A 434 -27.37 -3.60 14.90
C VAL A 434 -26.38 -3.73 13.74
N VAL A 435 -25.35 -4.57 13.88
CA VAL A 435 -24.30 -4.74 12.87
C VAL A 435 -24.24 -6.19 12.42
N ASN A 436 -24.30 -6.42 11.11
CA ASN A 436 -24.07 -7.73 10.50
C ASN A 436 -22.91 -7.63 9.51
N LYS A 437 -21.91 -8.51 9.66
CA LYS A 437 -20.71 -8.53 8.83
C LYS A 437 -20.67 -9.81 8.00
N TYR A 438 -20.26 -9.67 6.76
CA TYR A 438 -20.11 -10.75 5.79
C TYR A 438 -18.77 -10.57 5.05
N THR A 439 -18.17 -11.69 4.67
CA THR A 439 -17.06 -11.76 3.72
C THR A 439 -17.58 -12.52 2.52
N VAL A 440 -17.49 -11.92 1.34
CA VAL A 440 -17.87 -12.56 0.07
C VAL A 440 -16.58 -12.99 -0.60
N SER A 441 -16.28 -14.29 -0.60
CA SER A 441 -15.05 -14.81 -1.19
C SER A 441 -15.13 -14.79 -2.73
N ALA A 442 -13.99 -14.96 -3.39
CA ALA A 442 -13.90 -15.00 -4.85
C ALA A 442 -14.90 -16.01 -5.47
N GLY A 443 -15.87 -15.49 -6.24
CA GLY A 443 -16.89 -16.29 -6.92
C GLY A 443 -18.09 -16.69 -6.05
N GLU A 444 -18.14 -16.26 -4.79
CA GLU A 444 -19.34 -16.36 -3.96
C GLU A 444 -20.30 -15.20 -4.22
N GLU A 445 -21.57 -15.42 -3.87
CA GLU A 445 -22.62 -14.41 -3.93
C GLU A 445 -23.27 -14.27 -2.56
N LEU A 446 -23.72 -13.06 -2.22
CA LEU A 446 -24.41 -12.79 -0.97
C LEU A 446 -25.89 -12.52 -1.25
N ASN A 447 -26.77 -13.25 -0.57
CA ASN A 447 -28.23 -13.09 -0.65
C ASN A 447 -28.78 -12.85 0.75
N LEU A 448 -29.42 -11.71 0.98
CA LEU A 448 -29.94 -11.30 2.28
C LEU A 448 -31.38 -10.79 2.15
N ILE A 449 -32.26 -11.23 3.04
CA ILE A 449 -33.58 -10.62 3.17
C ILE A 449 -33.49 -9.53 4.23
N LEU A 450 -33.75 -8.30 3.84
CA LEU A 450 -33.79 -7.13 4.71
C LEU A 450 -35.24 -6.67 4.83
N ASP A 451 -35.71 -6.39 6.04
CA ASP A 451 -37.04 -5.82 6.27
C ASP A 451 -36.92 -4.38 6.80
N PRO A 452 -36.94 -3.36 5.93
CA PRO A 452 -36.86 -1.95 6.34
C PRO A 452 -37.89 -1.57 7.41
N ASN A 453 -39.07 -2.20 7.41
CA ASN A 453 -40.13 -1.91 8.39
C ASN A 453 -39.80 -2.43 9.80
N CYS A 454 -38.86 -3.38 9.93
CA CYS A 454 -38.37 -3.88 11.21
C CYS A 454 -37.29 -2.99 11.84
N PHE A 455 -36.65 -2.12 11.06
CA PHE A 455 -35.44 -1.41 11.47
C PHE A 455 -35.66 0.04 11.88
N GLY A 456 -36.89 0.58 11.75
CA GLY A 456 -37.27 1.94 12.13
C GLY A 456 -36.70 3.06 11.25
N GLU A 457 -35.54 2.83 10.64
CA GLU A 457 -34.86 3.63 9.63
C GLU A 457 -34.29 2.69 8.55
N ASP A 458 -33.90 3.26 7.41
CA ASP A 458 -33.36 2.51 6.29
C ASP A 458 -31.99 1.88 6.64
N PRO A 459 -31.76 0.59 6.35
CA PRO A 459 -30.47 -0.04 6.55
C PRO A 459 -29.37 0.60 5.72
N ILE A 460 -28.17 0.63 6.27
CA ILE A 460 -26.96 1.07 5.57
C ILE A 460 -26.15 -0.15 5.17
N LEU A 461 -25.88 -0.25 3.88
CA LEU A 461 -24.98 -1.22 3.28
C LEU A 461 -23.60 -0.59 3.13
N VAL A 462 -22.60 -1.27 3.67
CA VAL A 462 -21.18 -0.87 3.62
C VAL A 462 -20.43 -1.90 2.80
N VAL A 463 -19.73 -1.47 1.76
CA VAL A 463 -19.02 -2.37 0.81
C VAL A 463 -17.57 -1.93 0.66
N SER A 464 -16.64 -2.88 0.81
CA SER A 464 -15.21 -2.67 0.56
C SER A 464 -14.62 -3.79 -0.28
N GLY A 465 -13.70 -3.46 -1.20
CA GLY A 465 -12.78 -4.44 -1.77
C GLY A 465 -11.75 -4.86 -0.72
N ALA A 466 -11.24 -6.09 -0.77
CA ALA A 466 -10.31 -6.59 0.25
C ALA A 466 -9.14 -7.42 -0.29
N SER A 467 -8.67 -7.10 -1.50
CA SER A 467 -7.48 -7.73 -2.08
C SER A 467 -6.23 -6.93 -1.73
N LYS A 468 -5.34 -7.47 -0.89
CA LYS A 468 -4.16 -6.78 -0.33
C LYS A 468 -3.13 -6.34 -1.38
N TYR A 469 -3.02 -7.06 -2.50
CA TYR A 469 -1.88 -6.95 -3.43
C TYR A 469 -2.20 -6.21 -4.74
N THR A 470 -3.24 -5.38 -4.77
CA THR A 470 -3.60 -4.62 -5.96
C THR A 470 -4.10 -3.23 -5.60
N ARG A 471 -3.90 -2.26 -6.50
CA ARG A 471 -4.51 -0.92 -6.46
C ARG A 471 -5.70 -0.78 -7.42
N GLN A 472 -6.01 -1.85 -8.15
CA GLN A 472 -7.12 -1.87 -9.09
C GLN A 472 -8.46 -1.85 -8.32
N LYS A 473 -9.44 -1.10 -8.84
CA LYS A 473 -10.78 -1.06 -8.27
C LYS A 473 -11.53 -2.37 -8.50
N ALA A 474 -12.10 -2.92 -7.44
CA ALA A 474 -13.01 -4.05 -7.52
C ALA A 474 -14.34 -3.61 -8.14
N GLN A 475 -14.98 -4.50 -8.91
CA GLN A 475 -16.26 -4.24 -9.57
C GLN A 475 -17.34 -5.13 -8.95
N TYR A 476 -18.51 -4.59 -8.68
CA TYR A 476 -19.62 -5.35 -8.10
C TYR A 476 -20.97 -4.92 -8.66
N SER A 477 -21.98 -5.75 -8.42
CA SER A 477 -23.38 -5.41 -8.65
C SER A 477 -24.24 -5.70 -7.44
N ILE A 478 -25.22 -4.83 -7.22
CA ILE A 478 -26.24 -4.94 -6.18
C ILE A 478 -27.60 -4.99 -6.88
N THR A 479 -28.39 -6.02 -6.57
CA THR A 479 -29.77 -6.15 -7.06
C THR A 479 -30.71 -6.21 -5.86
N LEU A 480 -31.73 -5.37 -5.87
CA LEU A 480 -32.76 -5.30 -4.83
C LEU A 480 -34.10 -5.76 -5.43
N THR A 481 -34.78 -6.70 -4.79
CA THR A 481 -36.09 -7.22 -5.25
C THR A 481 -37.08 -7.37 -4.10
N GLU A 482 -38.19 -6.63 -4.14
CA GLU A 482 -39.31 -6.73 -3.18
C GLU A 482 -40.23 -7.96 -3.39
#